data_AF-A0A553PAV5-F1
#
_entry.id   AF-A0A553PAV5-F1
#
_cell.length_a   1.000
_cell.length_b   1.000
_cell.length_c   1.000
_cell.angle_alpha   90.00
_cell.angle_beta   90.00
_cell.angle_gamma   90.00
#
_symmetry.space_group_name_H-M   'P 1'
#
loop_
_entity.id
_entity.type
_entity.pdbx_description
1 polymer ?
#
loop_
_entity_poly.entity_id
_entity_poly.type
_entity_poly.pdbx_seq_one_letter_code
_entity_poly.pdbx_strand_id
1 'polypeptide(L)'
;MYTDRGLYRLLLQPPLNRQYIKCLRNKDLSVTMGNIIPDYVREFNSNPQGAPVHCFVPTYDPNFGFDGKRKEMKMVATVEEMDAAKIPPQNRDFCAHLLIEYKKCIHLKPSVMCSHDLHNWDLCQYDQSTRRVMEYEREFRLKQREIRMNKKANAEAMAA
;
A
#
# COMPACT_ATOMS: atom_id res chain seq x y z
N MET A 1 39.58 -0.69 28.31
CA MET A 1 38.97 0.66 28.24
C MET A 1 37.95 0.65 27.11
N TYR A 2 36.70 0.38 27.47
CA TYR A 2 35.54 0.54 26.61
C TYR A 2 35.20 2.03 26.58
N THR A 3 35.14 2.63 25.38
CA THR A 3 34.59 3.98 25.22
C THR A 3 33.41 3.91 24.24
N ASP A 4 32.22 3.90 24.84
CA ASP A 4 30.99 4.55 24.40
C ASP A 4 30.54 4.43 22.94
N ARG A 5 30.04 3.23 22.61
CA ARG A 5 28.91 3.08 21.67
C ARG A 5 27.58 2.89 22.41
N GLY A 6 27.48 3.42 23.63
CA GLY A 6 26.43 3.10 24.60
C GLY A 6 25.28 4.10 24.72
N LEU A 7 25.37 5.31 24.18
CA LEU A 7 24.40 6.38 24.52
C LEU A 7 23.49 6.87 23.38
N TYR A 8 23.69 6.41 22.14
CA TYR A 8 22.77 6.74 21.02
C TYR A 8 21.84 5.59 20.63
N ARG A 9 21.80 4.52 21.44
CA ARG A 9 20.96 3.33 21.21
C ARG A 9 19.63 3.35 21.97
N LEU A 10 19.37 4.39 22.78
CA LEU A 10 18.23 4.45 23.70
C LEU A 10 17.10 5.41 23.30
N LEU A 11 17.17 6.09 22.14
CA LEU A 11 16.11 6.99 21.67
C LEU A 11 15.61 6.70 20.23
N LEU A 12 15.71 5.44 19.79
CA LEU A 12 15.08 5.01 18.55
C LEU A 12 14.35 3.71 18.81
N GLN A 13 13.07 3.82 19.22
CA GLN A 13 12.16 2.69 19.35
C GLN A 13 11.91 2.06 17.96
N PRO A 14 12.31 0.80 17.72
CA PRO A 14 11.78 -0.01 16.63
C PRO A 14 10.53 -0.78 17.12
N PRO A 15 9.60 -1.14 16.23
CA PRO A 15 9.95 -1.81 15.00
C PRO A 15 9.57 -0.97 13.78
N LEU A 16 10.57 -0.32 13.17
CA LEU A 16 10.48 -0.08 11.73
C LEU A 16 10.52 -1.45 11.06
N ASN A 17 9.32 -2.00 10.83
CA ASN A 17 9.06 -3.25 10.15
C ASN A 17 9.98 -3.38 8.92
N ARG A 18 10.58 -4.56 8.72
CA ARG A 18 11.46 -4.87 7.58
C ARG A 18 10.88 -4.45 6.22
N GLN A 19 9.54 -4.38 6.13
CA GLN A 19 8.80 -3.86 4.98
C GLN A 19 8.98 -2.34 4.75
N TYR A 20 9.02 -1.52 5.80
CA TYR A 20 9.26 -0.07 5.74
C TYR A 20 10.66 0.25 5.19
N ILE A 21 11.67 -0.49 5.65
CA ILE A 21 13.05 -0.35 5.19
C ILE A 21 13.20 -0.79 3.72
N LYS A 22 12.43 -1.79 3.26
CA LYS A 22 12.41 -2.20 1.85
C LYS A 22 11.74 -1.17 0.94
N CYS A 23 10.63 -0.56 1.37
CA CYS A 23 9.92 0.47 0.61
C CYS A 23 10.78 1.72 0.39
N LEU A 24 11.47 2.20 1.44
CA LEU A 24 12.39 3.34 1.34
C LEU A 24 13.60 3.08 0.43
N ARG A 25 14.02 1.82 0.29
CA ARG A 25 15.24 1.45 -0.44
C ARG A 25 15.02 1.17 -1.92
N ASN A 26 13.84 0.67 -2.30
CA ASN A 26 13.63 0.16 -3.66
C ASN A 26 12.86 1.10 -4.62
N LYS A 27 12.18 2.15 -4.14
CA LYS A 27 11.26 2.95 -5.00
C LYS A 27 10.32 2.06 -5.84
N ASP A 28 9.96 0.87 -5.36
CA ASP A 28 9.07 -0.05 -6.06
C ASP A 28 7.64 0.53 -5.96
N LEU A 29 7.21 1.26 -7.00
CA LEU A 29 5.88 1.88 -7.13
C LEU A 29 4.70 0.88 -7.06
N SER A 30 4.98 -0.42 -7.11
CA SER A 30 4.00 -1.49 -6.91
C SER A 30 3.64 -1.72 -5.44
N VAL A 31 4.52 -1.36 -4.50
CA VAL A 31 4.30 -1.45 -3.04
C VAL A 31 3.88 -0.10 -2.45
N THR A 32 4.03 0.98 -3.20
CA THR A 32 3.58 2.30 -2.78
C THR A 32 2.06 2.38 -2.86
N MET A 33 1.42 2.64 -1.72
CA MET A 33 0.00 2.98 -1.67
C MET A 33 -0.14 4.40 -2.23
N GLY A 34 -0.65 4.50 -3.45
CA GLY A 34 -0.87 5.78 -4.13
C GLY A 34 0.37 6.31 -4.86
N ASN A 35 0.14 6.79 -6.08
CA ASN A 35 1.08 7.71 -6.72
C ASN A 35 1.19 8.98 -5.87
N ILE A 36 2.36 9.62 -5.90
CA ILE A 36 2.64 10.88 -5.19
C ILE A 36 1.75 11.98 -5.80
N ILE A 37 0.51 12.10 -5.32
CA ILE A 37 -0.36 13.23 -5.66
C ILE A 37 0.25 14.46 -4.96
N PRO A 38 0.46 15.60 -5.64
CA PRO A 38 0.90 16.86 -5.02
C PRO A 38 0.08 17.26 -3.78
N ASP A 39 -1.17 16.80 -3.72
CA ASP A 39 -2.08 16.98 -2.58
C ASP A 39 -1.56 16.30 -1.30
N TYR A 40 -0.86 15.16 -1.41
CA TYR A 40 -0.23 14.49 -0.27
C TYR A 40 0.79 15.38 0.43
N VAL A 41 1.66 16.05 -0.33
CA VAL A 41 2.71 16.91 0.21
C VAL A 41 2.09 18.14 0.88
N ARG A 42 1.07 18.72 0.26
CA ARG A 42 0.32 19.85 0.84
C ARG A 42 -0.36 19.46 2.15
N GLU A 43 -1.00 18.29 2.17
CA GLU A 43 -1.72 17.79 3.33
C GLU A 43 -0.77 17.42 4.48
N PHE A 44 0.33 16.72 4.19
CA PHE A 44 1.38 16.43 5.17
C PHE A 44 1.97 17.70 5.78
N ASN A 45 2.22 18.74 4.96
CA ASN A 45 2.73 20.01 5.46
C ASN A 45 1.72 20.74 6.36
N SER A 46 0.41 20.57 6.13
CA SER A 46 -0.65 21.18 6.94
C SER A 46 -0.98 20.39 8.22
N ASN A 47 -0.97 19.05 8.16
CA ASN A 47 -1.42 18.16 9.22
C ASN A 47 -0.51 16.91 9.33
N PRO A 48 0.75 17.07 9.78
CA PRO A 48 1.74 15.99 9.77
C PRO A 48 1.38 14.82 10.70
N GLN A 49 0.57 15.06 11.74
CA GLN A 49 0.15 14.03 12.69
C GLN A 49 -0.94 13.11 12.13
N GLY A 50 -1.75 13.59 11.17
CA GLY A 50 -2.88 12.83 10.63
C GLY A 50 -2.59 12.11 9.32
N ALA A 51 -1.64 12.62 8.52
CA ALA A 51 -1.26 12.04 7.23
C ALA A 51 -0.40 10.76 7.40
N PRO A 52 -0.83 9.59 6.90
CA PRO A 52 0.04 8.42 6.86
C PRO A 52 1.20 8.65 5.89
N VAL A 53 2.36 8.07 6.19
CA VAL A 53 3.55 8.16 5.32
C VAL A 53 3.34 7.43 3.99
N HIS A 54 4.01 7.83 2.91
CA HIS A 54 3.89 7.17 1.59
C HIS A 54 4.19 5.65 1.63
N CYS A 55 5.12 5.25 2.49
CA CYS A 55 5.43 3.85 2.78
C CYS A 55 4.76 3.40 4.09
N PHE A 56 3.45 3.64 4.27
CA PHE A 56 2.78 3.20 5.49
C PHE A 56 2.24 1.77 5.38
N VAL A 57 2.31 1.08 6.52
CA VAL A 57 1.58 -0.17 6.76
C VAL A 57 0.30 0.21 7.52
N PRO A 58 -0.87 -0.34 7.16
CA PRO A 58 -2.12 -0.06 7.88
C PRO A 58 -1.97 -0.36 9.38
N THR A 59 -2.41 0.60 10.19
CA THR A 59 -2.29 0.56 11.65
C THR A 59 -3.55 0.04 12.33
N TYR A 60 -4.73 0.25 11.72
CA TYR A 60 -5.99 -0.20 12.28
C TYR A 60 -6.36 -1.60 11.78
N ASP A 61 -7.16 -2.33 12.56
CA ASP A 61 -7.70 -3.64 12.17
C ASP A 61 -8.47 -3.53 10.83
N PRO A 62 -8.19 -4.40 9.83
CA PRO A 62 -8.89 -4.40 8.56
C PRO A 62 -10.43 -4.49 8.64
N ASN A 63 -10.97 -5.10 9.71
CA ASN A 63 -12.42 -5.22 9.90
C ASN A 63 -13.03 -4.06 10.70
N PHE A 64 -12.22 -3.15 11.24
CA PHE A 64 -12.73 -2.01 12.01
C PHE A 64 -13.62 -1.10 11.16
N GLY A 65 -14.87 -0.92 11.60
CA GLY A 65 -15.86 -0.07 10.92
C GLY A 65 -16.60 -0.74 9.76
N PHE A 66 -16.47 -2.05 9.58
CA PHE A 66 -17.28 -2.84 8.67
C PHE A 66 -18.25 -3.73 9.46
N ASP A 67 -19.53 -3.74 9.09
CA ASP A 67 -20.57 -4.53 9.78
C ASP A 67 -20.43 -6.05 9.53
N GLY A 68 -19.62 -6.45 8.55
CA GLY A 68 -19.38 -7.84 8.17
C GLY A 68 -17.98 -8.12 7.66
N LYS A 69 -17.71 -9.36 7.26
CA LYS A 69 -16.37 -9.78 6.79
C LYS A 69 -16.03 -9.12 5.45
N ARG A 70 -14.88 -8.42 5.39
CA ARG A 70 -14.36 -7.82 4.15
C ARG A 70 -14.09 -8.91 3.10
N LYS A 71 -14.44 -8.63 1.84
CA LYS A 71 -14.14 -9.54 0.72
C LYS A 71 -12.63 -9.62 0.49
N GLU A 72 -12.06 -10.79 0.74
CA GLU A 72 -10.65 -11.11 0.46
C GLU A 72 -10.41 -11.17 -1.05
N MET A 73 -9.25 -10.69 -1.49
CA MET A 73 -8.81 -10.87 -2.88
C MET A 73 -8.26 -12.28 -3.04
N LYS A 74 -8.77 -12.98 -4.05
CA LYS A 74 -8.28 -14.32 -4.40
C LYS A 74 -7.27 -14.18 -5.52
N MET A 75 -6.09 -14.76 -5.33
CA MET A 75 -5.14 -14.95 -6.42
C MET A 75 -5.71 -16.01 -7.37
N VAL A 76 -5.93 -15.65 -8.64
CA VAL A 76 -6.47 -16.58 -9.64
C VAL A 76 -5.36 -17.42 -10.27
N ALA A 77 -4.21 -16.82 -10.57
CA ALA A 77 -3.07 -17.51 -11.15
C ALA A 77 -2.28 -18.29 -10.10
N THR A 78 -1.84 -19.49 -10.45
CA THR A 78 -0.94 -20.30 -9.63
C THR A 78 0.51 -19.81 -9.77
N VAL A 79 1.36 -20.14 -8.79
CA VAL A 79 2.79 -19.75 -8.81
C VAL A 79 3.52 -20.40 -9.99
N GLU A 80 3.21 -21.67 -10.26
CA GLU A 80 3.81 -22.43 -11.37
C GLU A 80 3.49 -21.81 -12.73
N GLU A 81 2.26 -21.34 -12.93
CA GLU A 81 1.85 -20.63 -14.16
C GLU A 81 2.60 -19.29 -14.33
N MET A 82 2.78 -18.54 -13.24
CA MET A 82 3.52 -17.27 -13.27
C MET A 82 5.02 -17.47 -13.59
N ASP A 83 5.61 -18.55 -13.07
CA ASP A 83 7.00 -18.92 -13.34
C ASP A 83 7.17 -19.43 -14.77
N ALA A 84 6.25 -20.28 -15.27
CA ALA A 84 6.24 -20.75 -16.65
C ALA A 84 6.13 -19.58 -17.65
N ALA A 85 5.28 -18.59 -17.34
CA ALA A 85 5.13 -17.38 -18.15
C ALA A 85 6.26 -16.35 -17.95
N LYS A 86 7.29 -16.65 -17.14
CA LYS A 86 8.45 -15.79 -16.83
C LYS A 86 8.01 -14.36 -16.48
N ILE A 87 7.08 -14.22 -15.54
CA ILE A 87 6.60 -12.90 -15.09
C ILE A 87 7.62 -12.29 -14.11
N PRO A 88 8.05 -11.03 -14.32
CA PRO A 88 8.95 -10.35 -13.40
C PRO A 88 8.27 -10.18 -12.03
N PRO A 89 9.02 -10.20 -10.92
CA PRO A 89 8.45 -10.20 -9.58
C PRO A 89 7.55 -8.99 -9.29
N GLN A 90 7.81 -7.85 -9.94
CA GLN A 90 7.02 -6.63 -9.79
C GLN A 90 5.59 -6.74 -10.35
N ASN A 91 5.35 -7.66 -11.30
CA ASN A 91 4.06 -7.84 -11.96
C ASN A 91 3.35 -9.12 -11.48
N ARG A 92 3.82 -9.75 -10.39
CA ARG A 92 3.23 -10.95 -9.78
C ARG A 92 2.10 -10.58 -8.81
N ASP A 93 1.21 -9.71 -9.25
CA ASP A 93 0.07 -9.23 -8.48
C ASP A 93 -1.17 -10.13 -8.67
N PHE A 94 -2.27 -9.81 -7.99
CA PHE A 94 -3.59 -10.45 -8.21
C PHE A 94 -4.02 -10.45 -9.69
N CYS A 95 -3.55 -9.46 -10.45
CA CYS A 95 -3.86 -9.29 -11.86
C CYS A 95 -3.01 -10.16 -12.81
N ALA A 96 -2.09 -10.99 -12.30
CA ALA A 96 -1.14 -11.74 -13.13
C ALA A 96 -1.81 -12.70 -14.14
N HIS A 97 -3.02 -13.19 -13.86
CA HIS A 97 -3.77 -14.06 -14.76
C HIS A 97 -4.04 -13.40 -16.13
N LEU A 98 -4.46 -12.13 -16.15
CA LEU A 98 -4.69 -11.38 -17.40
C LEU A 98 -3.38 -11.09 -18.14
N LEU A 99 -2.29 -10.90 -17.39
CA LEU A 99 -0.97 -10.70 -18.01
C LEU A 99 -0.48 -11.98 -18.72
N ILE A 100 -0.81 -13.16 -18.19
CA ILE A 100 -0.52 -14.44 -18.84
C ILE A 100 -1.30 -14.54 -20.15
N GLU A 101 -2.58 -14.15 -20.17
CA GLU A 101 -3.42 -14.13 -21.38
C GLU A 101 -2.85 -13.18 -22.45
N TYR A 102 -2.49 -11.96 -22.06
CA TYR A 102 -1.85 -11.00 -22.95
C TYR A 102 -0.53 -11.53 -23.54
N LYS A 103 0.33 -12.16 -22.72
CA LYS A 103 1.57 -12.79 -23.20
C LYS A 103 1.31 -13.94 -24.18
N LYS A 104 0.30 -14.77 -23.93
CA LYS A 104 -0.11 -15.84 -24.85
C LYS A 104 -0.57 -15.26 -26.19
N CYS A 105 -1.33 -14.18 -26.16
CA CYS A 105 -1.82 -13.49 -27.36
C CYS A 105 -0.68 -12.88 -28.19
N ILE A 106 0.28 -12.16 -27.59
CA ILE A 106 1.46 -11.63 -28.30
C ILE A 106 2.32 -12.74 -28.91
N HIS A 107 2.40 -13.90 -28.24
CA HIS A 107 3.18 -15.01 -28.78
C HIS A 107 2.57 -15.57 -30.08
N LEU A 108 1.25 -15.51 -30.23
CA LEU A 108 0.52 -16.06 -31.38
C LEU A 108 0.24 -15.02 -32.48
N LYS A 109 0.05 -13.75 -32.12
CA LYS A 109 -0.45 -12.68 -32.99
C LYS A 109 0.37 -11.39 -32.83
N PRO A 110 0.42 -10.51 -33.85
CA PRO A 110 1.04 -9.20 -33.71
C PRO A 110 0.34 -8.36 -32.63
N SER A 111 1.12 -7.51 -31.95
CA SER A 111 0.69 -6.76 -30.75
C SER A 111 -0.56 -5.92 -30.92
N VAL A 112 -0.80 -5.36 -32.13
CA VAL A 112 -1.93 -4.47 -32.42
C VAL A 112 -3.28 -5.18 -32.25
N MET A 113 -3.34 -6.48 -32.52
CA MET A 113 -4.57 -7.28 -32.40
C MET A 113 -4.88 -7.67 -30.94
N CYS A 114 -3.97 -7.39 -30.02
CA CYS A 114 -4.04 -7.80 -28.62
C CYS A 114 -4.51 -6.68 -27.69
N SER A 115 -5.11 -5.62 -28.23
CA SER A 115 -5.51 -4.43 -27.47
C SER A 115 -6.56 -4.73 -26.40
N HIS A 116 -7.46 -5.66 -26.65
CA HIS A 116 -8.50 -6.06 -25.70
C HIS A 116 -7.90 -6.72 -24.44
N ASP A 117 -6.95 -7.65 -24.62
CA ASP A 117 -6.32 -8.36 -23.51
C ASP A 117 -5.43 -7.41 -22.68
N LEU A 118 -4.76 -6.47 -23.35
CA LEU A 118 -4.02 -5.40 -22.69
C LEU A 118 -4.96 -4.52 -21.85
N HIS A 119 -6.08 -4.08 -22.43
CA HIS A 119 -7.04 -3.23 -21.75
C HIS A 119 -7.64 -3.91 -20.51
N ASN A 120 -7.93 -5.21 -20.59
CA ASN A 120 -8.43 -5.97 -19.44
C ASN A 120 -7.41 -5.99 -18.31
N TRP A 121 -6.13 -6.21 -18.63
CA TRP A 121 -5.06 -6.15 -17.64
C TRP A 121 -4.92 -4.75 -17.02
N ASP A 122 -4.96 -3.70 -17.84
CA ASP A 122 -4.87 -2.31 -17.37
C ASP A 122 -6.04 -1.93 -16.44
N LEU A 123 -7.28 -2.30 -16.79
CA LEU A 123 -8.46 -2.08 -15.95
C LEU A 123 -8.31 -2.76 -14.58
N CYS A 124 -7.82 -3.99 -14.58
CA CYS A 124 -7.60 -4.74 -13.36
C CYS A 124 -6.47 -4.12 -12.51
N GLN A 125 -5.39 -3.61 -13.12
CA GLN A 125 -4.36 -2.85 -12.40
C GLN A 125 -4.89 -1.53 -11.84
N TYR A 126 -5.78 -0.86 -12.58
CA TYR A 126 -6.47 0.34 -12.12
C TYR A 126 -7.32 0.04 -10.87
N ASP A 127 -8.11 -1.03 -10.87
CA ASP A 127 -8.91 -1.43 -9.71
C ASP A 127 -8.05 -1.75 -8.47
N GLN A 128 -6.89 -2.40 -8.68
CA GLN A 128 -5.91 -2.61 -7.61
C GLN A 128 -5.35 -1.30 -7.09
N SER A 129 -5.05 -0.33 -7.96
CA SER A 129 -4.56 0.99 -7.56
C SER A 129 -5.62 1.77 -6.76
N THR A 130 -6.87 1.74 -7.19
CA THR A 130 -8.00 2.39 -6.53
C THR A 130 -8.19 1.84 -5.11
N ARG A 131 -8.06 0.51 -4.94
CA ARG A 131 -8.11 -0.10 -3.61
C ARG A 131 -7.00 0.39 -2.69
N ARG A 132 -5.79 0.57 -3.22
CA ARG A 132 -4.65 1.10 -2.45
C ARG A 132 -4.92 2.53 -1.98
N VAL A 133 -5.53 3.37 -2.82
CA VAL A 133 -5.94 4.73 -2.44
C VAL A 133 -7.04 4.70 -1.37
N MET A 134 -8.03 3.81 -1.50
CA MET A 134 -9.09 3.65 -0.50
C MET A 134 -8.54 3.25 0.88
N GLU A 135 -7.53 2.38 0.92
CA GLU A 135 -6.87 1.99 2.18
C GLU A 135 -6.08 3.15 2.81
N TYR A 136 -5.41 3.95 2.00
CA TYR A 136 -4.75 5.17 2.45
C TYR A 136 -5.76 6.16 3.06
N GLU A 137 -6.84 6.47 2.35
CA GLU A 137 -7.86 7.40 2.83
C GLU A 137 -8.56 6.89 4.09
N ARG A 138 -8.83 5.59 4.17
CA ARG A 138 -9.42 4.97 5.37
C ARG A 138 -8.55 5.25 6.59
N GLU A 139 -7.27 4.96 6.48
CA GLU A 139 -6.31 5.14 7.58
C GLU A 139 -6.13 6.61 7.94
N PHE A 140 -6.11 7.49 6.94
CA PHE A 140 -6.11 8.93 7.15
C PHE A 140 -7.33 9.39 7.99
N ARG A 141 -8.54 9.00 7.59
CA ARG A 141 -9.77 9.40 8.28
C ARG A 141 -9.85 8.83 9.70
N LEU A 142 -9.33 7.62 9.92
CA LEU A 142 -9.27 7.00 11.24
C LEU A 142 -8.30 7.74 12.18
N LYS A 143 -7.11 8.13 11.71
CA LYS A 143 -6.18 8.97 12.48
C LYS A 143 -6.78 10.32 12.83
N GLN A 144 -7.45 10.96 11.87
CA GLN A 144 -8.13 12.23 12.12
C GLN A 144 -9.27 12.09 13.15
N ARG A 145 -9.96 10.94 13.18
CA ARG A 145 -10.96 10.64 14.20
C ARG A 145 -10.30 10.47 15.57
N GLU A 146 -9.21 9.72 15.66
CA GLU A 146 -8.45 9.51 16.89
C GLU A 146 -7.92 10.83 17.47
N ILE A 147 -7.32 11.68 16.63
CA ILE A 147 -6.86 13.02 17.03
C ILE A 147 -8.02 13.85 17.58
N ARG A 148 -9.20 13.81 16.95
CA ARG A 148 -10.39 14.52 17.44
C ARG A 148 -10.88 13.98 18.79
N MET A 149 -10.89 12.66 18.98
CA MET A 149 -11.29 12.05 20.25
C MET A 149 -10.31 12.38 21.37
N ASN A 150 -9.00 12.30 21.10
CA ASN A 150 -7.95 12.64 22.06
C ASN A 150 -8.01 14.12 22.46
N LYS A 151 -8.28 15.03 21.51
CA LYS A 151 -8.48 16.45 21.83
C LYS A 151 -9.67 16.68 22.76
N LYS A 152 -10.79 15.98 22.55
CA LYS A 152 -11.97 16.06 23.42
C LYS A 152 -11.68 15.53 24.82
N ALA A 153 -11.10 14.32 24.91
CA ALA A 153 -10.72 13.72 26.17
C ALA A 153 -9.72 14.59 26.95
N ASN A 154 -8.75 15.21 26.27
CA ASN A 154 -7.80 16.12 26.91
C ASN A 154 -8.50 17.41 27.41
N ALA A 155 -9.44 17.96 26.65
CA ALA A 155 -10.20 19.14 27.08
C ALA A 155 -11.10 18.83 28.29
N GLU A 156 -11.74 17.66 28.30
CA GLU A 156 -12.52 17.17 29.44
C GLU A 156 -11.63 16.93 30.68
N ALA A 157 -10.45 16.33 30.50
CA ALA A 157 -9.49 16.11 31.58
C ALA A 157 -8.86 17.41 32.11
N MET A 158 -8.73 18.46 31.28
CA MET A 158 -8.27 19.79 31.73
C MET A 158 -9.38 20.60 32.41
N ALA A 159 -10.65 20.28 32.17
CA ALA A 159 -11.79 20.96 32.78
C ALA A 159 -12.19 20.35 34.13
N ALA A 160 -11.71 19.14 34.45
CA ALA A 160 -11.89 18.44 35.73
C ALA A 160 -10.75 18.78 36.71
#